data_AF-A0A443SLU9-F1
#
_entry.id   AF-A0A443SLU9-F1
#
_cell.length_a   1.000
_cell.length_b   1.000
_cell.length_c   1.000
_cell.angle_alpha   90.00
_cell.angle_beta   90.00
_cell.angle_gamma   90.00
#
_symmetry.space_group_name_H-M   'P 1'
#
loop_
_entity.id
_entity.type
_entity.pdbx_description
1 polymer ?
#
loop_
_entity_poly.entity_id
_entity_poly.type
_entity_poly.pdbx_seq_one_letter_code
_entity_poly.pdbx_strand_id
1 'polypeptide(L)'
;MHAADVLHGVYYLTSQPIPGFAQIPIDSDESPLQKTSVGPLPQSYMRHISVCDSSQYGIMGANFPALELMALYTASAMHDYDHPGRTNAFLVSTFAAEAILYNDRSVLENHHAATAWSLFLSRPEYNWLRCLDKAEFKRFRFLVIELILATDLKRHFEILAEFNAKMNDDEASGIDWFAETDRLLVIEMCIKLADINGPCKEHNIHIQWTHRIAEEFYEQGDEEERLGLPISPFMNRRNPQLAKLQESFINHLVAPLCNAYGEAGLLPGVWEYELPTNAERKDRSDQSTQSAESKSLGNKS
;
A
#
# COMPACT_ATOMS: atom_id res chain seq x y z
N MET A 1 -10.00 -8.87 10.50
CA MET A 1 -9.27 -9.57 9.41
C MET A 1 -8.82 -8.59 8.36
N HIS A 2 -9.71 -7.77 7.79
CA HIS A 2 -9.36 -6.74 6.81
C HIS A 2 -8.19 -5.84 7.26
N ALA A 3 -8.29 -5.19 8.42
CA ALA A 3 -7.19 -4.38 8.98
C ALA A 3 -5.84 -5.11 9.11
N ALA A 4 -5.83 -6.43 9.33
CA ALA A 4 -4.60 -7.21 9.37
C ALA A 4 -4.03 -7.47 7.97
N ASP A 5 -4.89 -7.63 6.95
CA ASP A 5 -4.47 -7.74 5.55
C ASP A 5 -3.90 -6.41 5.03
N VAL A 6 -4.52 -5.28 5.39
CA VAL A 6 -4.01 -3.93 5.08
C VAL A 6 -2.66 -3.68 5.76
N LEU A 7 -2.55 -3.99 7.06
CA LEU A 7 -1.28 -3.90 7.81
C LEU A 7 -0.18 -4.75 7.16
N HIS A 8 -0.51 -5.99 6.77
CA HIS A 8 0.44 -6.85 6.06
C HIS A 8 0.81 -6.25 4.69
N GLY A 9 -0.15 -5.70 3.95
CA GLY A 9 0.08 -5.04 2.67
C GLY A 9 1.07 -3.87 2.77
N VAL A 10 0.86 -2.93 3.69
CA VAL A 10 1.79 -1.81 3.87
C VAL A 10 3.16 -2.26 4.37
N TYR A 11 3.22 -3.27 5.24
CA TYR A 11 4.49 -3.85 5.69
C TYR A 11 5.24 -4.47 4.51
N TYR A 12 4.57 -5.25 3.66
CA TYR A 12 5.17 -5.87 2.48
C TYR A 12 5.69 -4.81 1.50
N LEU A 13 4.85 -3.83 1.12
CA LEU A 13 5.21 -2.77 0.18
C LEU A 13 6.42 -1.95 0.66
N THR A 14 6.53 -1.71 1.97
CA THR A 14 7.63 -0.91 2.55
C THR A 14 8.88 -1.72 2.89
N SER A 15 8.82 -3.05 2.93
CA SER A 15 9.95 -3.88 3.38
C SER A 15 10.57 -4.76 2.30
N GLN A 16 9.87 -5.01 1.20
CA GLN A 16 10.35 -5.92 0.17
C GLN A 16 11.26 -5.21 -0.86
N PRO A 17 12.16 -5.96 -1.53
CA PRO A 17 13.06 -5.40 -2.54
C PRO A 17 12.30 -4.86 -3.75
N ILE A 18 12.71 -3.67 -4.19
CA ILE A 18 12.19 -2.99 -5.38
C ILE A 18 13.33 -2.90 -6.40
N PRO A 19 13.17 -3.46 -7.61
CA PRO A 19 14.17 -3.39 -8.66
C PRO A 19 14.47 -1.94 -9.06
N GLY A 20 15.75 -1.57 -9.11
CA GLY A 20 16.20 -0.24 -9.54
C GLY A 20 15.91 0.90 -8.56
N PHE A 21 15.39 0.61 -7.36
CA PHE A 21 15.06 1.64 -6.38
C PHE A 21 16.32 2.31 -5.80
N ALA A 22 16.36 3.64 -5.86
CA ALA A 22 17.43 4.44 -5.30
C ALA A 22 17.26 4.58 -3.77
N GLN A 23 17.88 3.65 -3.04
CA GLN A 23 17.90 3.69 -1.59
C GLN A 23 18.89 4.76 -1.09
N ILE A 24 18.45 5.60 -0.14
CA ILE A 24 19.35 6.54 0.54
C ILE A 24 20.28 5.73 1.46
N PRO A 25 21.61 5.90 1.36
CA PRO A 25 22.55 5.17 2.20
C PRO A 25 22.22 5.36 3.69
N ILE A 26 22.08 4.24 4.40
CA ILE A 26 21.71 4.22 5.82
C ILE A 26 22.75 4.98 6.66
N ASP A 27 24.03 4.88 6.29
CA ASP A 27 25.16 5.50 7.00
C ASP A 27 25.40 6.98 6.62
N SER A 28 24.55 7.58 5.79
CA SER A 28 24.66 9.01 5.50
C SER A 28 24.08 9.84 6.65
N ASP A 29 24.77 10.91 7.05
CA ASP A 29 24.28 11.91 8.03
C ASP A 29 22.93 12.54 7.60
N GLU A 30 22.56 12.38 6.33
CA GLU A 30 21.31 12.87 5.76
C GLU A 30 20.16 11.85 5.83
N SER A 31 20.42 10.57 6.11
CA SER A 31 19.43 9.49 6.11
C SER A 31 18.20 9.83 6.98
N PRO A 32 16.99 9.87 6.39
CA PRO A 32 15.76 10.11 7.15
C PRO A 32 15.55 9.10 8.29
N LEU A 33 16.05 7.87 8.11
CA LEU A 33 15.94 6.77 9.06
C LEU A 33 16.78 6.99 10.33
N GLN A 34 17.96 7.64 10.22
CA GLN A 34 18.82 7.94 11.36
C GLN A 34 18.35 9.15 12.18
N LYS A 35 17.78 10.18 11.52
CA LYS A 35 17.40 11.45 12.17
C LYS A 35 16.34 11.33 13.28
N THR A 36 15.64 10.19 13.37
CA THR A 36 14.58 9.95 14.37
C THR A 36 14.91 8.81 15.35
N SER A 37 16.07 8.14 15.22
CA SER A 37 16.41 7.04 16.12
C SER A 37 17.14 7.57 17.36
N VAL A 38 16.55 7.40 18.55
CA VAL A 38 17.20 7.69 19.86
C VAL A 38 18.16 6.55 20.28
N GLY A 39 18.42 5.59 19.38
CA GLY A 39 19.31 4.44 19.58
C GLY A 39 19.42 3.60 18.31
N PRO A 40 20.41 2.68 18.22
CA PRO A 40 20.62 1.89 17.02
C PRO A 40 19.38 1.07 16.69
N LEU A 41 18.96 1.10 15.42
CA LEU A 41 17.88 0.27 14.90
C LEU A 41 18.14 -1.21 15.23
N PRO A 42 17.10 -2.04 15.36
CA PRO A 42 17.28 -3.48 15.58
C PRO A 42 18.20 -4.08 14.51
N GLN A 43 19.22 -4.83 14.93
CA GLN A 43 20.25 -5.34 14.02
C GLN A 43 19.68 -6.30 12.95
N SER A 44 18.54 -6.93 13.22
CA SER A 44 17.77 -7.72 12.25
C SER A 44 17.17 -6.85 11.13
N TYR A 45 16.61 -5.69 11.48
CA TYR A 45 16.07 -4.73 10.53
C TYR A 45 17.19 -4.08 9.69
N MET A 46 18.29 -3.68 10.34
CA MET A 46 19.47 -3.17 9.63
C MET A 46 20.08 -4.21 8.69
N ARG A 47 20.15 -5.48 9.12
CA ARG A 47 20.64 -6.57 8.26
C ARG A 47 19.71 -6.81 7.06
N HIS A 48 18.39 -6.73 7.24
CA HIS A 48 17.45 -6.88 6.12
C HIS A 48 17.61 -5.76 5.09
N ILE A 49 17.74 -4.50 5.54
CA ILE A 49 17.94 -3.35 4.63
C ILE A 49 19.32 -3.40 3.96
N SER A 50 20.38 -3.70 4.73
CA SER A 50 21.76 -3.75 4.24
C SER A 50 22.01 -4.90 3.26
N VAL A 51 21.30 -6.03 3.37
CA VAL A 51 21.44 -7.17 2.43
C VAL A 51 20.85 -6.86 1.06
N CYS A 52 19.87 -5.96 0.98
CA CYS A 52 19.23 -5.56 -0.27
C CYS A 52 19.89 -4.34 -0.94
N ASP A 53 20.87 -3.70 -0.28
CA ASP A 53 21.74 -2.65 -0.86
C ASP A 53 22.75 -3.26 -1.85
N SER A 54 22.21 -3.97 -2.83
CA SER A 54 22.93 -4.37 -4.04
C SER A 54 22.62 -3.33 -5.10
N SER A 55 23.53 -3.10 -6.05
CA SER A 55 23.36 -2.07 -7.10
C SER A 55 22.12 -2.18 -8.00
N GLN A 56 21.28 -3.20 -7.79
CA GLN A 56 20.09 -3.51 -8.60
C GLN A 56 18.77 -3.41 -7.84
N TYR A 57 18.79 -3.26 -6.51
CA TYR A 57 17.59 -3.25 -5.67
C TYR A 57 17.72 -2.24 -4.53
N GLY A 58 16.58 -1.80 -4.02
CA GLY A 58 16.48 -1.06 -2.76
C GLY A 58 15.19 -1.37 -2.03
N ILE A 59 15.07 -0.91 -0.79
CA ILE A 59 13.85 -1.05 0.03
C ILE A 59 13.25 0.33 0.25
N MET A 60 12.00 0.53 -0.17
CA MET A 60 11.34 1.83 -0.04
C MET A 60 11.30 2.34 1.41
N GLY A 61 11.04 1.45 2.38
CA GLY A 61 11.01 1.82 3.80
C GLY A 61 12.31 2.41 4.34
N ALA A 62 13.46 2.14 3.70
CA ALA A 62 14.74 2.72 4.11
C ALA A 62 14.84 4.23 3.84
N ASN A 63 14.01 4.76 2.93
CA ASN A 63 13.93 6.20 2.65
C ASN A 63 12.96 6.94 3.59
N PHE A 64 12.36 6.26 4.57
CA PHE A 64 11.46 6.84 5.55
C PHE A 64 12.07 6.89 6.96
N PRO A 65 11.79 7.95 7.74
CA PRO A 65 11.98 7.92 9.19
C PRO A 65 11.17 6.79 9.83
N ALA A 66 11.72 6.16 10.87
CA ALA A 66 11.04 5.06 11.57
C ALA A 66 9.68 5.50 12.16
N LEU A 67 9.56 6.76 12.56
CA LEU A 67 8.31 7.37 13.06
C LEU A 67 7.20 7.35 12.00
N GLU A 68 7.53 7.60 10.73
CA GLU A 68 6.58 7.64 9.61
C GLU A 68 6.10 6.23 9.25
N LEU A 69 6.99 5.24 9.20
CA LEU A 69 6.60 3.84 9.02
C LEU A 69 5.78 3.30 10.19
N MET A 70 6.15 3.64 11.42
CA MET A 70 5.37 3.26 12.60
C MET A 70 3.96 3.87 12.54
N ALA A 71 3.83 5.12 12.08
CA ALA A 71 2.54 5.77 11.88
C ALA A 71 1.71 5.06 10.80
N LEU A 72 2.32 4.68 9.67
CA LEU A 72 1.67 3.90 8.62
C LEU A 72 1.13 2.56 9.13
N TYR A 73 1.95 1.79 9.83
CA TYR A 73 1.52 0.50 10.38
C TYR A 73 0.41 0.67 11.42
N THR A 74 0.51 1.71 12.25
CA THR A 74 -0.53 2.03 13.24
C THR A 74 -1.84 2.46 12.57
N ALA A 75 -1.77 3.32 11.56
CA ALA A 75 -2.92 3.74 10.77
C ALA A 75 -3.61 2.54 10.12
N SER A 76 -2.87 1.65 9.44
CA SER A 76 -3.44 0.45 8.81
C SER A 76 -4.15 -0.47 9.82
N ALA A 77 -3.64 -0.58 11.05
CA ALA A 77 -4.30 -1.37 12.10
C ALA A 77 -5.61 -0.75 12.60
N MET A 78 -5.77 0.57 12.45
CA MET A 78 -6.88 1.36 13.01
C MET A 78 -7.85 1.90 11.95
N HIS A 79 -7.52 1.82 10.66
CA HIS A 79 -8.18 2.61 9.62
C HIS A 79 -9.69 2.36 9.47
N ASP A 80 -10.16 1.16 9.80
CA ASP A 80 -11.58 0.75 9.78
C ASP A 80 -12.11 0.41 11.19
N TYR A 81 -11.53 1.02 12.24
CA TYR A 81 -11.94 0.74 13.61
C TYR A 81 -13.42 1.12 13.85
N ASP A 82 -14.22 0.17 14.33
CA ASP A 82 -15.66 0.36 14.58
C ASP A 82 -16.49 0.61 13.29
N HIS A 83 -16.09 0.00 12.17
CA HIS A 83 -16.86 0.07 10.91
C HIS A 83 -18.25 -0.59 11.03
N PRO A 84 -19.35 0.13 10.67
CA PRO A 84 -20.72 -0.36 10.86
C PRO A 84 -21.20 -1.31 9.76
N GLY A 85 -20.34 -1.58 8.76
CA GLY A 85 -20.71 -2.34 7.57
C GLY A 85 -21.59 -1.56 6.59
N ARG A 86 -21.51 -0.22 6.62
CA ARG A 86 -22.31 0.69 5.80
C ARG A 86 -21.42 1.76 5.21
N THR A 87 -21.76 2.26 4.03
CA THR A 87 -20.96 3.29 3.35
C THR A 87 -21.24 4.69 3.90
N ASN A 88 -20.26 5.60 3.70
CA ASN A 88 -20.45 7.04 3.93
C ASN A 88 -21.74 7.57 3.26
N ALA A 89 -22.06 7.11 2.05
CA ALA A 89 -23.26 7.55 1.33
C ALA A 89 -24.56 7.15 2.03
N PHE A 90 -24.59 5.95 2.63
CA PHE A 90 -25.73 5.48 3.43
C PHE A 90 -25.89 6.27 4.73
N LEU A 91 -24.80 6.51 5.46
CA LEU A 91 -24.84 7.29 6.70
C LEU A 91 -25.36 8.71 6.46
N VAL A 92 -24.93 9.35 5.37
CA VAL A 92 -25.39 10.68 4.97
C VAL A 92 -26.87 10.66 4.57
N SER A 93 -27.31 9.68 3.76
CA SER A 93 -28.70 9.62 3.29
C SER A 93 -29.71 9.31 4.39
N THR A 94 -29.27 8.64 5.45
CA THR A 94 -30.09 8.29 6.62
C THR A 94 -29.97 9.26 7.78
N PHE A 95 -29.18 10.34 7.64
CA PHE A 95 -28.88 11.29 8.71
C PHE A 95 -28.37 10.60 9.99
N ALA A 96 -27.49 9.61 9.83
CA ALA A 96 -26.84 8.94 10.95
C ALA A 96 -26.14 9.97 11.85
N ALA A 97 -26.05 9.67 13.15
CA ALA A 97 -25.49 10.59 14.14
C ALA A 97 -24.04 10.98 13.79
N GLU A 98 -23.26 10.03 13.28
CA GLU A 98 -21.90 10.21 12.81
C GLU A 98 -21.84 11.14 11.60
N ALA A 99 -22.77 11.01 10.64
CA ALA A 99 -22.83 11.88 9.47
C ALA A 99 -23.11 13.34 9.86
N ILE A 100 -24.03 13.55 10.80
CA ILE A 100 -24.31 14.87 11.38
C ILE A 100 -23.08 15.41 12.12
N LEU A 101 -22.44 14.58 12.95
CA LEU A 101 -21.26 14.97 13.74
C LEU A 101 -20.09 15.43 12.86
N TYR A 102 -19.82 14.69 11.78
CA TYR A 102 -18.71 14.96 10.85
C TYR A 102 -19.13 15.79 9.63
N ASN A 103 -20.36 16.32 9.62
CA ASN A 103 -20.89 17.21 8.58
C ASN A 103 -20.72 16.62 7.16
N ASP A 104 -21.05 15.33 7.01
CA ASP A 104 -21.01 14.56 5.76
C ASP A 104 -19.63 14.42 5.09
N ARG A 105 -18.54 14.81 5.77
CA ARG A 105 -17.17 14.77 5.26
C ARG A 105 -16.42 13.58 5.85
N SER A 106 -16.00 12.65 5.00
CA SER A 106 -15.22 11.45 5.36
C SER A 106 -15.70 10.86 6.69
N VAL A 107 -17.01 10.55 6.77
CA VAL A 107 -17.73 10.34 8.02
C VAL A 107 -17.13 9.16 8.79
N LEU A 108 -16.96 8.04 8.09
CA LEU A 108 -16.35 6.83 8.60
C LEU A 108 -14.88 7.04 8.94
N GLU A 109 -14.11 7.64 8.05
CA GLU A 109 -12.66 7.78 8.24
C GLU A 109 -12.34 8.71 9.43
N ASN A 110 -13.14 9.77 9.62
CA ASN A 110 -13.07 10.59 10.83
C ASN A 110 -13.45 9.79 12.08
N HIS A 111 -14.51 8.97 12.02
CA HIS A 111 -14.95 8.12 13.12
C HIS A 111 -13.88 7.11 13.53
N HIS A 112 -13.27 6.41 12.57
CA HIS A 112 -12.20 5.43 12.80
C HIS A 112 -11.02 6.08 13.52
N ALA A 113 -10.52 7.20 12.98
CA ALA A 113 -9.41 7.94 13.58
C ALA A 113 -9.76 8.47 14.98
N ALA A 114 -10.90 9.16 15.13
CA ALA A 114 -11.29 9.77 16.39
C ALA A 114 -11.50 8.73 17.49
N THR A 115 -12.19 7.63 17.18
CA THR A 115 -12.55 6.61 18.17
C THR A 115 -11.34 5.75 18.54
N ALA A 116 -10.46 5.41 17.59
CA ALA A 116 -9.20 4.71 17.89
C ALA A 116 -8.29 5.55 18.80
N TRP A 117 -8.18 6.86 18.54
CA TRP A 117 -7.42 7.77 19.40
C TRP A 117 -8.06 7.96 20.78
N SER A 118 -9.40 8.03 20.84
CA SER A 118 -10.13 8.08 22.11
C SER A 118 -9.86 6.83 22.95
N LEU A 119 -9.88 5.64 22.32
CA LEU A 119 -9.52 4.39 22.97
C LEU A 119 -8.08 4.44 23.49
N PHE A 120 -7.11 4.81 22.66
CA PHE A 120 -5.70 4.90 23.07
C PHE A 120 -5.48 5.83 24.28
N LEU A 121 -6.18 6.97 24.32
CA LEU A 121 -6.07 7.96 25.41
C LEU A 121 -6.95 7.64 26.63
N SER A 122 -7.87 6.69 26.51
CA SER A 122 -8.86 6.40 27.55
C SER A 122 -8.26 5.87 28.85
N ARG A 123 -7.09 5.19 28.75
CA ARG A 123 -6.42 4.61 29.92
C ARG A 123 -4.90 4.72 29.81
N PRO A 124 -4.19 5.05 30.91
CA PRO A 124 -2.73 5.20 30.89
C PRO A 124 -1.97 3.94 30.45
N GLU A 125 -2.51 2.74 30.71
CA GLU A 125 -1.88 1.47 30.32
C GLU A 125 -1.81 1.24 28.81
N TYR A 126 -2.65 1.93 28.02
CA TYR A 126 -2.60 1.85 26.57
C TYR A 126 -1.50 2.73 25.96
N ASN A 127 -0.89 3.63 26.74
CA ASN A 127 0.15 4.54 26.25
C ASN A 127 1.50 3.82 26.04
N TRP A 128 1.57 3.02 24.98
CA TRP A 128 2.79 2.39 24.50
C TRP A 128 3.75 3.40 23.82
N LEU A 129 3.28 4.61 23.51
CA LEU A 129 4.05 5.72 22.94
C LEU A 129 4.71 6.61 24.00
N ARG A 130 4.69 6.22 25.28
CA ARG A 130 5.19 7.03 26.42
C ARG A 130 6.66 7.47 26.34
N CYS A 131 7.46 6.86 25.47
CA CYS A 131 8.86 7.20 25.27
C CYS A 131 9.07 8.27 24.18
N LEU A 132 8.05 8.58 23.38
CA LEU A 132 8.11 9.69 22.42
C LEU A 132 8.04 11.02 23.17
N ASP A 133 8.82 12.00 22.72
CA ASP A 133 8.64 13.36 23.20
C ASP A 133 7.34 13.99 22.67
N LYS A 134 7.04 15.22 23.12
CA LYS A 134 5.80 15.90 22.74
C LYS A 134 5.72 16.24 21.24
N ALA A 135 6.85 16.56 20.62
CA ALA A 135 6.90 16.89 19.20
C ALA A 135 6.73 15.63 18.34
N GLU A 136 7.42 14.56 18.69
CA GLU A 136 7.29 13.24 18.06
C GLU A 136 5.88 12.69 18.19
N PHE A 137 5.29 12.72 19.38
CA PHE A 137 3.90 12.27 19.59
C PHE A 137 2.91 13.08 18.75
N LYS A 138 3.09 14.41 18.69
CA LYS A 138 2.23 15.28 17.87
C LYS A 138 2.35 14.95 16.39
N ARG A 139 3.57 14.74 15.89
CA ARG A 139 3.84 14.37 14.50
C ARG A 139 3.28 12.98 14.17
N PHE A 140 3.52 12.01 15.03
CA PHE A 140 2.97 10.66 14.90
C PHE A 140 1.44 10.67 14.83
N ARG A 141 0.79 11.41 15.73
CA ARG A 141 -0.66 11.56 15.72
C ARG A 141 -1.17 12.18 14.42
N PHE A 142 -0.51 13.24 13.95
CA PHE A 142 -0.85 13.87 12.67
C PHE A 142 -0.77 12.85 11.52
N LEU A 143 0.34 12.14 11.39
CA LEU A 143 0.55 11.16 10.33
C LEU A 143 -0.50 10.06 10.34
N VAL A 144 -0.82 9.49 11.51
CA VAL A 144 -1.87 8.46 11.63
C VAL A 144 -3.22 8.99 11.17
N ILE A 145 -3.56 10.24 11.49
CA ILE A 145 -4.84 10.85 11.07
C ILE A 145 -4.88 11.03 9.55
N GLU A 146 -3.85 11.63 8.95
CA GLU A 146 -3.81 11.84 7.50
C GLU A 146 -3.93 10.51 6.74
N LEU A 147 -3.21 9.48 7.18
CA LEU A 147 -3.22 8.16 6.56
C LEU A 147 -4.58 7.46 6.64
N ILE A 148 -5.30 7.58 7.76
CA ILE A 148 -6.67 7.05 7.87
C ILE A 148 -7.62 7.86 6.98
N LEU A 149 -7.52 9.20 6.97
CA LEU A 149 -8.38 10.02 6.11
C LEU A 149 -8.09 9.85 4.61
N ALA A 150 -6.90 9.39 4.24
CA ALA A 150 -6.54 9.09 2.85
C ALA A 150 -7.24 7.83 2.31
N THR A 151 -7.79 6.95 3.17
CA THR A 151 -8.52 5.75 2.72
C THR A 151 -9.91 6.07 2.18
N ASP A 152 -10.45 7.27 2.44
CA ASP A 152 -11.73 7.73 1.85
C ASP A 152 -11.63 7.69 0.31
N LEU A 153 -12.44 6.82 -0.31
CA LEU A 153 -12.49 6.68 -1.76
C LEU A 153 -12.97 7.96 -2.47
N LYS A 154 -13.66 8.90 -1.79
CA LYS A 154 -13.98 10.21 -2.37
C LYS A 154 -12.73 11.04 -2.67
N ARG A 155 -11.64 10.86 -1.90
CA ARG A 155 -10.34 11.52 -2.11
C ARG A 155 -9.43 10.75 -3.07
N HIS A 156 -9.85 9.58 -3.56
CA HIS A 156 -9.00 8.69 -4.37
C HIS A 156 -8.38 9.39 -5.58
N PHE A 157 -9.21 10.06 -6.40
CA PHE A 157 -8.72 10.71 -7.62
C PHE A 157 -7.91 11.97 -7.35
N GLU A 158 -8.15 12.67 -6.24
CA GLU A 158 -7.36 13.83 -5.81
C GLU A 158 -5.92 13.41 -5.50
N ILE A 159 -5.76 12.43 -4.60
CA ILE A 159 -4.45 11.91 -4.18
C ILE A 159 -3.71 11.26 -5.36
N LEU A 160 -4.42 10.50 -6.21
CA LEU A 160 -3.83 9.88 -7.40
C LEU A 160 -3.34 10.93 -8.41
N ALA A 161 -4.09 12.02 -8.60
CA ALA A 161 -3.68 13.11 -9.49
C ALA A 161 -2.46 13.85 -8.95
N GLU A 162 -2.42 14.13 -7.65
CA GLU A 162 -1.27 14.75 -6.98
C GLU A 162 -0.01 13.87 -7.12
N PHE A 163 -0.15 12.56 -6.91
CA PHE A 163 0.95 11.61 -7.07
C PHE A 163 1.47 11.54 -8.52
N ASN A 164 0.58 11.45 -9.52
CA ASN A 164 0.99 11.41 -10.93
C ASN A 164 1.71 12.71 -11.35
N ALA A 165 1.20 13.87 -10.95
CA ALA A 165 1.85 15.15 -11.22
C ALA A 165 3.28 15.22 -10.65
N LYS A 166 3.53 14.50 -9.55
CA LYS A 166 4.82 14.45 -8.90
C LYS A 166 5.78 13.43 -9.50
N MET A 167 5.26 12.30 -10.00
CA MET A 167 6.05 11.12 -10.35
C MET A 167 6.02 10.68 -11.81
N ASN A 168 4.87 10.77 -12.47
CA ASN A 168 4.61 10.07 -13.73
C ASN A 168 4.39 11.01 -14.92
N ASP A 169 4.16 12.30 -14.68
CA ASP A 169 4.06 13.31 -15.74
C ASP A 169 5.42 13.61 -16.39
N ASP A 170 5.44 14.04 -17.65
CA ASP A 170 6.68 14.32 -18.41
C ASP A 170 7.58 15.39 -17.76
N GLU A 171 6.97 16.32 -17.01
CA GLU A 171 7.66 17.39 -16.26
C GLU A 171 7.83 17.06 -14.77
N ALA A 172 7.59 15.81 -14.37
CA ALA A 172 7.66 15.37 -12.98
C ALA A 172 9.04 15.63 -12.36
N SER A 173 9.02 16.16 -11.15
CA SER A 173 10.26 16.41 -10.37
C SER A 173 10.78 15.15 -9.66
N GLY A 174 9.98 14.08 -9.60
CA GLY A 174 10.26 12.88 -8.80
C GLY A 174 10.00 13.11 -7.31
N ILE A 175 10.08 12.05 -6.50
CA ILE A 175 10.00 12.15 -5.02
C ILE A 175 11.29 12.77 -4.48
N ASP A 176 11.16 13.88 -3.77
CA ASP A 176 12.20 14.33 -2.84
C ASP A 176 11.99 13.62 -1.50
N TRP A 177 12.77 12.57 -1.26
CA TRP A 177 12.73 11.80 0.00
C TRP A 177 13.14 12.61 1.24
N PHE A 178 13.67 13.83 1.08
CA PHE A 178 13.91 14.75 2.19
C PHE A 178 12.71 15.64 2.49
N ALA A 179 11.79 15.83 1.54
CA ALA A 179 10.55 16.57 1.73
C ALA A 179 9.47 15.73 2.46
N GLU A 180 8.98 16.24 3.58
CA GLU A 180 7.93 15.55 4.37
C GLU A 180 6.61 15.37 3.60
N THR A 181 6.28 16.31 2.71
CA THR A 181 5.05 16.26 1.90
C THR A 181 5.11 15.14 0.87
N ASP A 182 6.25 14.99 0.20
CA ASP A 182 6.44 13.95 -0.81
C ASP A 182 6.44 12.56 -0.18
N ARG A 183 7.12 12.41 0.97
CA ARG A 183 7.07 11.17 1.74
C ARG A 183 5.65 10.83 2.19
N LEU A 184 4.90 11.80 2.73
CA LEU A 184 3.49 11.59 3.12
C LEU A 184 2.65 11.09 1.95
N LEU A 185 2.74 11.73 0.78
CA LEU A 185 2.00 11.33 -0.41
C LEU A 185 2.31 9.88 -0.83
N VAL A 186 3.56 9.45 -0.74
CA VAL A 186 3.95 8.06 -1.02
C VAL A 186 3.30 7.07 -0.04
N ILE A 187 3.26 7.38 1.26
CA ILE A 187 2.65 6.47 2.25
C ILE A 187 1.12 6.52 2.25
N GLU A 188 0.51 7.63 1.82
CA GLU A 188 -0.92 7.69 1.49
C GLU A 188 -1.24 6.76 0.31
N MET A 189 -0.47 6.82 -0.78
CA MET A 189 -0.60 5.88 -1.89
C MET A 189 -0.41 4.42 -1.44
N CYS A 190 0.56 4.17 -0.56
CA CYS A 190 0.85 2.84 -0.02
C CYS A 190 -0.33 2.26 0.78
N ILE A 191 -0.92 3.02 1.71
CA ILE A 191 -2.08 2.54 2.49
C ILE A 191 -3.30 2.37 1.59
N LYS A 192 -3.53 3.26 0.62
CA LYS A 192 -4.63 3.13 -0.34
C LYS A 192 -4.51 1.84 -1.15
N LEU A 193 -3.32 1.51 -1.65
CA LEU A 193 -3.10 0.28 -2.42
C LEU A 193 -3.29 -0.95 -1.52
N ALA A 194 -2.78 -0.91 -0.30
CA ALA A 194 -2.96 -1.99 0.68
C ALA A 194 -4.43 -2.18 1.09
N ASP A 195 -5.22 -1.12 1.15
CA ASP A 195 -6.63 -1.16 1.54
C ASP A 195 -7.50 -1.85 0.47
N ILE A 196 -7.29 -1.53 -0.81
CA ILE A 196 -8.04 -2.14 -1.92
C ILE A 196 -7.29 -3.28 -2.64
N ASN A 197 -6.35 -3.93 -1.95
CA ASN A 197 -5.41 -4.90 -2.51
C ASN A 197 -6.05 -6.23 -3.00
N GLY A 198 -7.32 -6.47 -2.69
CA GLY A 198 -8.01 -7.74 -2.94
C GLY A 198 -7.82 -8.29 -4.37
N PRO A 199 -8.08 -7.52 -5.44
CA PRO A 199 -7.87 -7.95 -6.83
C PRO A 199 -6.41 -8.15 -7.26
N CYS A 200 -5.45 -7.67 -6.48
CA CYS A 200 -4.02 -7.85 -6.74
C CYS A 200 -3.44 -9.13 -6.11
N LYS A 201 -4.23 -9.82 -5.27
CA LYS A 201 -3.84 -11.07 -4.61
C LYS A 201 -4.10 -12.27 -5.52
N GLU A 202 -3.57 -13.43 -5.13
CA GLU A 202 -3.90 -14.70 -5.78
C GLU A 202 -5.42 -14.91 -5.84
N HIS A 203 -5.87 -15.57 -6.90
CA HIS A 203 -7.30 -15.73 -7.22
C HIS A 203 -8.15 -16.21 -6.03
N ASN A 204 -7.67 -17.18 -5.25
CA ASN A 204 -8.40 -17.72 -4.11
C ASN A 204 -8.61 -16.69 -2.98
N ILE A 205 -7.65 -15.79 -2.77
CA ILE A 205 -7.76 -14.71 -1.78
C ILE A 205 -8.67 -13.61 -2.33
N HIS A 206 -8.48 -13.22 -3.59
CA HIS A 206 -9.33 -12.25 -4.27
C HIS A 206 -10.82 -12.63 -4.21
N ILE A 207 -11.16 -13.88 -4.49
CA ILE A 207 -12.54 -14.36 -4.46
C ILE A 207 -13.12 -14.32 -3.03
N GLN A 208 -12.34 -14.67 -2.02
CA GLN A 208 -12.78 -14.59 -0.62
C GLN A 208 -13.11 -13.14 -0.21
N TRP A 209 -12.26 -12.18 -0.57
CA TRP A 209 -12.52 -10.76 -0.29
C TRP A 209 -13.73 -10.25 -1.07
N THR A 210 -13.82 -10.60 -2.36
CA THR A 210 -14.97 -10.27 -3.22
C THR A 210 -16.29 -10.72 -2.60
N HIS A 211 -16.38 -11.94 -2.08
CA HIS A 211 -17.60 -12.44 -1.45
C HIS A 211 -17.93 -11.74 -0.12
N ARG A 212 -16.91 -11.40 0.69
CA ARG A 212 -17.11 -10.66 1.95
C ARG A 212 -17.68 -9.26 1.71
N ILE A 213 -17.09 -8.54 0.75
CA ILE A 213 -17.57 -7.20 0.34
C ILE A 213 -19.00 -7.29 -0.21
N ALA A 214 -19.27 -8.28 -1.07
CA ALA A 214 -20.60 -8.47 -1.64
C ALA A 214 -21.66 -8.74 -0.56
N GLU A 215 -21.36 -9.57 0.44
CA GLU A 215 -22.30 -9.84 1.53
C GLU A 215 -22.59 -8.58 2.35
N GLU A 216 -21.57 -7.78 2.68
CA GLU A 216 -21.75 -6.51 3.40
C GLU A 216 -22.61 -5.51 2.59
N PHE A 217 -22.36 -5.41 1.29
CA PHE A 217 -23.19 -4.62 0.38
C PHE A 217 -24.64 -5.11 0.35
N TYR A 218 -24.85 -6.42 0.36
CA TYR A 218 -26.19 -6.99 0.40
C TYR A 218 -26.90 -6.74 1.73
N GLU A 219 -26.19 -6.78 2.85
CA GLU A 219 -26.77 -6.41 4.15
C GLU A 219 -27.20 -4.94 4.18
N GLN A 220 -26.40 -4.04 3.59
CA GLN A 220 -26.81 -2.64 3.40
C GLN A 220 -28.04 -2.54 2.50
N GLY A 221 -28.06 -3.23 1.36
CA GLY A 221 -29.19 -3.17 0.43
C GLY A 221 -30.50 -3.69 1.03
N ASP A 222 -30.44 -4.72 1.88
CA ASP A 222 -31.60 -5.20 2.63
C ASP A 222 -32.09 -4.15 3.64
N GLU A 223 -31.18 -3.40 4.25
CA GLU A 223 -31.55 -2.31 5.16
C GLU A 223 -32.16 -1.12 4.42
N GLU A 224 -31.61 -0.75 3.26
CA GLU A 224 -32.18 0.25 2.37
C GLU A 224 -33.61 -0.13 1.97
N GLU A 225 -33.86 -1.39 1.59
CA GLU A 225 -35.21 -1.90 1.28
C GLU A 225 -36.15 -1.78 2.49
N ARG A 226 -35.71 -2.16 3.70
CA ARG A 226 -36.51 -2.04 4.93
C ARG A 226 -36.86 -0.61 5.30
N LEU A 227 -35.96 0.34 5.03
CA LEU A 227 -36.16 1.77 5.27
C LEU A 227 -36.98 2.44 4.17
N GLY A 228 -37.35 1.71 3.11
CA GLY A 228 -38.08 2.26 1.96
C GLY A 228 -37.20 3.15 1.07
N LEU A 229 -35.88 3.00 1.15
CA LEU A 229 -34.91 3.70 0.31
C LEU A 229 -34.68 2.92 -1.00
N PRO A 230 -34.30 3.61 -2.09
CA PRO A 230 -33.79 2.93 -3.28
C PRO A 230 -32.54 2.11 -2.94
N ILE A 231 -32.53 0.82 -3.31
CA ILE A 231 -31.37 -0.04 -3.11
C ILE A 231 -30.21 0.47 -3.98
N SER A 232 -29.07 0.69 -3.35
CA SER A 232 -27.85 1.19 -3.97
C SER A 232 -27.35 0.26 -5.09
N PRO A 233 -26.67 0.79 -6.12
CA PRO A 233 -26.09 -0.02 -7.19
C PRO A 233 -25.23 -1.17 -6.64
N PHE A 234 -25.37 -2.36 -7.23
CA PHE A 234 -24.68 -3.60 -6.84
C PHE A 234 -25.05 -4.20 -5.46
N MET A 235 -25.91 -3.53 -4.68
CA MET A 235 -26.27 -3.94 -3.31
C MET A 235 -27.54 -4.81 -3.22
N ASN A 236 -28.16 -5.16 -4.36
CA ASN A 236 -29.34 -6.02 -4.37
C ASN A 236 -28.99 -7.50 -4.56
N ARG A 237 -29.07 -8.30 -3.48
CA ARG A 237 -28.81 -9.75 -3.53
C ARG A 237 -29.78 -10.55 -4.41
N ARG A 238 -30.97 -10.01 -4.72
CA ARG A 238 -31.94 -10.64 -5.63
C ARG A 238 -31.62 -10.41 -7.11
N ASN A 239 -30.74 -9.44 -7.42
CA ASN A 239 -30.27 -9.15 -8.77
C ASN A 239 -28.75 -8.87 -8.77
N PRO A 240 -27.93 -9.88 -8.43
CA PRO A 240 -26.49 -9.69 -8.22
C PRO A 240 -25.77 -9.37 -9.53
N GLN A 241 -24.88 -8.38 -9.49
CA GLN A 241 -24.03 -7.97 -10.62
C GLN A 241 -22.54 -8.03 -10.24
N LEU A 242 -22.13 -9.09 -9.55
CA LEU A 242 -20.81 -9.20 -8.93
C LEU A 242 -19.65 -9.09 -9.93
N ALA A 243 -19.76 -9.73 -11.10
CA ALA A 243 -18.74 -9.65 -12.14
C ALA A 243 -18.56 -8.21 -12.66
N LYS A 244 -19.66 -7.49 -12.87
CA LYS A 244 -19.63 -6.08 -13.30
C LYS A 244 -19.10 -5.16 -12.22
N LEU A 245 -19.45 -5.41 -10.95
CA LEU A 245 -18.88 -4.70 -9.80
C LEU A 245 -17.36 -4.83 -9.79
N GLN A 246 -16.83 -6.06 -9.88
CA GLN A 246 -15.38 -6.30 -9.84
C GLN A 246 -14.67 -5.72 -11.06
N GLU A 247 -15.22 -5.91 -12.26
CA GLU A 247 -14.65 -5.33 -13.49
C GLU A 247 -14.56 -3.80 -13.40
N SER A 248 -15.63 -3.13 -12.98
CA SER A 248 -15.67 -1.68 -12.83
C SER A 248 -14.73 -1.19 -11.72
N PHE A 249 -14.71 -1.87 -10.57
CA PHE A 249 -13.85 -1.53 -9.44
C PHE A 249 -12.36 -1.65 -9.80
N ILE A 250 -11.98 -2.73 -10.49
CA ILE A 250 -10.61 -2.94 -10.96
C ILE A 250 -10.23 -1.85 -11.96
N ASN A 251 -11.06 -1.59 -12.97
CA ASN A 251 -10.72 -0.68 -14.06
C ASN A 251 -10.67 0.80 -13.66
N HIS A 252 -11.43 1.21 -12.64
CA HIS A 252 -11.54 2.63 -12.28
C HIS A 252 -10.86 3.02 -10.97
N LEU A 253 -10.54 2.06 -10.09
CA LEU A 253 -9.91 2.36 -8.80
C LEU A 253 -8.60 1.60 -8.61
N VAL A 254 -8.61 0.27 -8.71
CA VAL A 254 -7.42 -0.53 -8.40
C VAL A 254 -6.34 -0.39 -9.45
N ALA A 255 -6.67 -0.61 -10.72
CA ALA A 255 -5.69 -0.59 -11.81
C ALA A 255 -5.01 0.78 -11.98
N PRO A 256 -5.71 1.93 -11.99
CA PRO A 256 -5.06 3.24 -12.07
C PRO A 256 -4.08 3.48 -10.91
N LEU A 257 -4.44 3.04 -9.69
CA LEU A 257 -3.59 3.17 -8.51
C LEU A 257 -2.34 2.30 -8.61
N CYS A 258 -2.49 1.03 -9.00
CA CYS A 258 -1.37 0.11 -9.19
C CYS A 258 -0.44 0.55 -10.31
N ASN A 259 -0.99 1.03 -11.43
CA ASN A 259 -0.21 1.51 -12.57
C ASN A 259 0.62 2.72 -12.15
N ALA A 260 0.01 3.73 -11.52
CA ALA A 260 0.73 4.91 -11.07
C ALA A 260 1.86 4.55 -10.10
N TYR A 261 1.60 3.66 -9.13
CA TYR A 261 2.59 3.23 -8.15
C TYR A 261 3.71 2.36 -8.77
N GLY A 262 3.38 1.58 -9.79
CA GLY A 262 4.33 0.77 -10.56
C GLY A 262 5.21 1.59 -11.49
N GLU A 263 4.63 2.55 -12.22
CA GLU A 263 5.34 3.50 -13.10
C GLU A 263 6.33 4.36 -12.31
N ALA A 264 5.96 4.74 -11.08
CA ALA A 264 6.83 5.42 -10.15
C ALA A 264 8.01 4.56 -9.63
N GLY A 265 8.07 3.27 -10.00
CA GLY A 265 9.13 2.35 -9.59
C GLY A 265 9.09 2.03 -8.09
N LEU A 266 7.90 1.98 -7.48
CA LEU A 266 7.73 1.74 -6.04
C LEU A 266 7.16 0.35 -5.71
N LEU A 267 6.79 -0.46 -6.70
CA LEU A 267 6.30 -1.83 -6.48
C LEU A 267 7.45 -2.82 -6.25
N PRO A 268 7.40 -3.61 -5.15
CA PRO A 268 8.35 -4.71 -4.98
C PRO A 268 8.28 -5.73 -6.11
N GLY A 269 9.43 -6.29 -6.48
CA GLY A 269 9.52 -7.20 -7.62
C GLY A 269 10.90 -7.79 -7.80
N VAL A 270 11.10 -8.49 -8.91
CA VAL A 270 12.39 -9.08 -9.30
C VAL A 270 12.68 -8.82 -10.78
N TRP A 271 13.95 -8.61 -11.13
CA TRP A 271 14.36 -8.58 -12.54
C TRP A 271 14.14 -9.95 -13.17
N GLU A 272 13.46 -9.98 -14.31
CA GLU A 272 13.44 -11.15 -15.17
C GLU A 272 14.63 -11.05 -16.12
N TYR A 273 15.65 -11.90 -15.91
CA TYR A 273 16.72 -12.03 -16.88
C TYR A 273 16.23 -12.92 -18.01
N GLU A 274 16.24 -12.40 -19.24
CA GLU A 274 15.94 -13.21 -20.42
C GLU A 274 16.83 -14.46 -20.43
N LEU A 275 16.22 -15.64 -20.50
CA LEU A 275 16.96 -16.85 -20.83
C LEU A 275 17.56 -16.65 -22.22
N PRO A 276 18.84 -16.99 -22.45
CA PRO A 276 19.47 -16.81 -23.75
C PRO A 276 18.61 -17.50 -24.80
N THR A 277 18.29 -16.74 -25.86
CA THR A 277 17.40 -17.20 -26.93
C THR A 277 17.93 -18.50 -27.54
N ASN A 278 17.05 -19.29 -28.16
CA ASN A 278 17.46 -20.54 -28.82
C ASN A 278 18.55 -20.34 -29.89
N ALA A 279 18.73 -19.11 -30.41
CA ALA A 279 19.82 -18.74 -31.30
C ALA A 279 21.18 -18.74 -30.58
N GLU A 280 21.26 -18.14 -29.38
CA GLU A 280 22.47 -18.11 -28.56
C GLU A 280 22.80 -19.48 -27.93
N ARG A 281 21.77 -20.31 -27.67
CA ARG A 281 21.97 -21.72 -27.28
C ARG A 281 22.55 -22.55 -28.44
N LYS A 282 22.18 -22.24 -29.68
CA LYS A 282 22.74 -22.89 -30.89
C LYS A 282 24.20 -22.48 -31.13
N ASP A 283 24.54 -21.21 -30.96
CA ASP A 283 25.94 -20.75 -31.06
C ASP A 283 26.82 -21.39 -29.97
N ARG A 284 26.30 -21.58 -28.75
CA ARG A 284 27.01 -22.31 -27.70
C ARG A 284 27.14 -23.81 -27.98
N SER A 285 26.14 -24.45 -28.60
CA SER A 285 26.27 -25.84 -29.03
C SER A 285 27.24 -26.01 -30.18
N ASP A 286 27.25 -25.08 -31.14
CA ASP A 286 28.11 -25.12 -32.34
C ASP A 286 29.57 -24.77 -32.02
N GLN A 287 29.82 -23.88 -31.04
CA GLN A 287 31.17 -23.66 -30.51
C GLN A 287 31.68 -24.87 -29.69
N SER A 288 30.79 -25.57 -28.99
CA SER A 288 31.18 -26.79 -28.24
C SER A 288 31.54 -27.96 -29.16
N THR A 289 30.84 -28.14 -30.28
CA THR A 289 31.13 -29.18 -31.29
C THR A 289 32.38 -28.85 -32.11
N GLN A 290 32.64 -27.59 -32.48
CA GLN A 290 33.88 -27.20 -33.15
C GLN A 290 35.14 -27.36 -32.26
N SER A 291 35.00 -27.20 -30.93
CA SER A 291 36.09 -27.45 -29.98
C SER A 291 36.40 -28.95 -29.77
N ALA A 292 35.41 -29.82 -30.02
CA ALA A 292 35.55 -31.27 -29.92
C ALA A 292 36.16 -31.88 -31.19
N GLU A 293 35.80 -31.38 -32.37
CA GLU A 293 36.36 -31.86 -33.65
C GLU A 293 37.82 -31.46 -33.84
N SER A 294 38.22 -30.25 -33.41
CA SER A 294 39.60 -29.77 -33.47
C SER A 294 40.57 -30.52 -32.55
N LYS A 295 40.07 -31.19 -31.49
CA LYS A 295 40.88 -32.08 -30.64
C LYS A 295 41.03 -33.51 -31.19
N SER A 296 40.23 -33.94 -32.16
CA SER A 296 40.31 -35.30 -32.72
C SER A 296 41.27 -35.44 -33.91
N LEU A 297 41.59 -34.33 -34.59
CA LEU A 297 42.50 -34.30 -35.76
C LEU A 297 43.99 -34.18 -35.41
N GLY A 298 44.34 -34.00 -34.13
CA GLY A 298 45.72 -33.88 -33.66
C GLY A 298 46.42 -35.20 -33.31
N ASN A 299 45.78 -36.35 -33.51
CA ASN A 299 46.28 -37.64 -33.01
C ASN A 299 46.15 -38.79 -34.03
N LYS A 300 46.67 -38.60 -35.25
CA LYS A 300 47.09 -39.72 -36.12
C LYS A 300 48.37 -39.35 -36.87
N SER A 301 49.47 -39.87 -36.36
CA SER A 301 50.73 -40.15 -37.04
C SER A 301 50.54 -41.00 -38.30
#